data_AF-A0A3R9MG05-F1
#
_entry.id   AF-A0A3R9MG05-F1
#
_cell.length_a   1.000
_cell.length_b   1.000
_cell.length_c   1.000
_cell.angle_alpha   90.00
_cell.angle_beta   90.00
_cell.angle_gamma   90.00
#
_symmetry.space_group_name_H-M   'P 1'
#
loop_
_entity.id
_entity.type
_entity.pdbx_description
1 polymer ?
#
loop_
_entity_poly.entity_id
_entity_poly.type
_entity_poly.pdbx_seq_one_letter_code
_entity_poly.pdbx_strand_id
1 'polypeptide(L)'
;MIDGKRLLFSLTIVSYALTLVSGIVYLFNNNNVSLLSTLLFLLVSSSIACWNDIKYYLIHFIFFLTIFVFLVSRPTIDYFRDGALDTYHPIAYRFAFIVVMVSILGLTTGGLLARYFIARKKIQVPTIGSSLKEVYIKRLRFVSLGVFLLTYPFYLLRLFERLLYRSQTSYYAYYANFESKLPYFTYILSTFTVYAMCMYLATKPKKLQATAVLVSFIAANTIHLAIGTRNPFILSILFAFVYYFMREQTEKGKWIGFKEKLAIFVGSPILMLAMGILNYVRDNVQVSHTGFWDILLDFIYKQGTSFGVLARGFLFNSSLPYRDLRNFTFGPVIDYFARGSLGAIFGGKAFEHTTNSVELAIDSNSYAHNLSYLVLNKEYLKGHGIGSSYIMELYTDYGMIGVFLLSLLLGMLFIAMLQVAYRSRTILFALSLLILNNLFFMPRSSFSESFFNLFTMQFWGIVLVIIFVAKMLTKENQYLLHKGEKNHV
;
A
#
# COMPACT_ATOMS: atom_id res chain seq x y z
N MET A 1 -22.43 12.83 32.43
CA MET A 1 -21.50 12.87 31.28
C MET A 1 -21.22 11.45 30.84
N ILE A 2 -21.79 11.01 29.72
CA ILE A 2 -21.47 9.70 29.14
C ILE A 2 -20.02 9.78 28.64
N ASP A 3 -19.15 8.98 29.23
CA ASP A 3 -17.75 8.87 28.83
C ASP A 3 -17.70 8.35 27.38
N GLY A 4 -17.27 9.20 26.43
CA GLY A 4 -17.36 8.92 24.99
C GLY A 4 -16.66 7.61 24.58
N LYS A 5 -15.66 7.17 25.35
CA LYS A 5 -15.03 5.85 25.15
C LYS A 5 -15.94 4.69 25.50
N ARG A 6 -16.74 4.79 26.57
CA ARG A 6 -17.70 3.75 26.96
C ARG A 6 -18.80 3.63 25.92
N LEU A 7 -19.28 4.76 25.39
CA LEU A 7 -20.28 4.76 24.32
C LEU A 7 -19.76 4.09 23.05
N LEU A 8 -18.52 4.39 22.63
CA LEU A 8 -17.93 3.78 21.44
C LEU A 8 -17.68 2.27 21.61
N PHE A 9 -17.27 1.86 22.82
CA PHE A 9 -17.12 0.45 23.15
C PHE A 9 -18.46 -0.30 23.13
N SER A 10 -19.51 0.27 23.73
CA SER A 10 -20.88 -0.28 23.65
C SER A 10 -21.37 -0.38 22.20
N LEU A 11 -21.13 0.67 21.38
CA LEU A 11 -21.45 0.65 19.95
C LEU A 11 -20.73 -0.49 19.22
N THR A 12 -19.46 -0.74 19.57
CA THR A 12 -18.68 -1.83 18.99
C THR A 12 -19.33 -3.19 19.29
N ILE A 13 -19.71 -3.44 20.55
CA ILE A 13 -20.37 -4.70 20.95
C ILE A 13 -21.68 -4.89 20.19
N VAL A 14 -22.52 -3.85 20.14
CA VAL A 14 -23.80 -3.89 19.41
C VAL A 14 -23.58 -4.17 17.93
N SER A 15 -22.57 -3.54 17.30
CA SER A 15 -22.27 -3.76 15.88
C SER A 15 -21.85 -5.20 15.57
N TYR A 16 -21.02 -5.81 16.43
CA TYR A 16 -20.67 -7.23 16.27
C TYR A 16 -21.84 -8.16 16.54
N ALA A 17 -22.71 -7.84 17.51
CA ALA A 17 -23.93 -8.62 17.74
C ALA A 17 -24.86 -8.59 16.50
N LEU A 18 -25.03 -7.42 15.87
CA LEU A 18 -25.79 -7.29 14.62
C LEU A 18 -25.14 -8.09 13.47
N THR A 19 -23.82 -8.08 13.38
CA THR A 19 -23.07 -8.90 12.40
C THR A 19 -23.30 -10.40 12.60
N LEU A 20 -23.37 -10.86 13.85
CA LEU A 20 -23.67 -12.27 14.15
C LEU A 20 -25.11 -12.63 13.77
N VAL A 21 -26.07 -11.75 14.10
CA VAL A 21 -27.48 -11.95 13.70
C VAL A 21 -27.61 -12.01 12.19
N SER A 22 -26.98 -11.09 11.44
CA SER A 22 -27.03 -11.13 9.97
C SER A 22 -26.39 -12.39 9.39
N GLY A 23 -25.29 -12.86 9.99
CA GLY A 23 -24.65 -14.12 9.63
C GLY A 23 -25.57 -15.33 9.85
N ILE A 24 -26.30 -15.37 10.96
CA ILE A 24 -27.30 -16.42 11.24
C ILE A 24 -28.42 -16.36 10.20
N VAL A 25 -28.94 -15.17 9.87
CA VAL A 25 -29.97 -15.00 8.82
C VAL A 25 -29.48 -15.52 7.47
N TYR A 26 -28.22 -15.28 7.10
CA TYR A 26 -27.64 -15.85 5.88
C TYR A 26 -27.62 -17.39 5.89
N LEU A 27 -27.33 -18.03 7.02
CA LEU A 27 -27.34 -19.51 7.11
C LEU A 27 -28.72 -20.10 6.81
N PHE A 28 -29.80 -19.38 7.13
CA PHE A 28 -31.18 -19.80 6.82
C PHE A 28 -31.61 -19.46 5.39
N ASN A 29 -31.27 -18.27 4.88
CA ASN A 29 -31.75 -17.81 3.58
C ASN A 29 -30.86 -18.20 2.39
N ASN A 30 -29.56 -18.48 2.62
CA ASN A 30 -28.54 -18.78 1.62
C ASN A 30 -28.48 -17.78 0.44
N ASN A 31 -28.88 -16.53 0.67
CA ASN A 31 -28.94 -15.48 -0.34
C ASN A 31 -27.67 -14.60 -0.31
N ASN A 32 -27.10 -14.31 -1.47
CA ASN A 32 -25.94 -13.44 -1.66
C ASN A 32 -26.15 -12.02 -1.10
N VAL A 33 -27.38 -11.50 -1.11
CA VAL A 33 -27.69 -10.18 -0.54
C VAL A 33 -27.50 -10.19 0.99
N SER A 34 -27.94 -11.26 1.67
CA SER A 34 -27.73 -11.44 3.12
C SER A 34 -26.25 -11.62 3.46
N LEU A 35 -25.49 -12.23 2.57
CA LEU A 35 -24.05 -12.38 2.72
C LEU A 35 -23.32 -11.03 2.54
N LEU A 36 -23.73 -10.22 1.57
CA LEU A 36 -23.21 -8.87 1.38
C LEU A 36 -23.51 -7.97 2.59
N SER A 37 -24.73 -8.01 3.13
CA SER A 37 -25.08 -7.23 4.32
C SER A 37 -24.24 -7.65 5.53
N THR A 38 -24.02 -8.95 5.71
CA THR A 38 -23.11 -9.48 6.75
C THR A 38 -21.67 -8.99 6.57
N LEU A 39 -21.18 -8.92 5.33
CA LEU A 39 -19.83 -8.41 5.04
C LEU A 39 -19.71 -6.93 5.39
N LEU A 40 -20.72 -6.13 5.04
CA LEU A 40 -20.78 -4.71 5.36
C LEU A 40 -20.84 -4.49 6.87
N PHE A 41 -21.68 -5.23 7.61
CA PHE A 41 -21.73 -5.15 9.06
C PHE A 41 -20.40 -5.54 9.71
N LEU A 42 -19.74 -6.60 9.22
CA LEU A 42 -18.42 -7.00 9.71
C LEU A 42 -17.38 -5.89 9.50
N LEU A 43 -17.37 -5.27 8.33
CA LEU A 43 -16.43 -4.20 7.99
C LEU A 43 -16.68 -2.95 8.84
N VAL A 44 -17.94 -2.56 9.03
CA VAL A 44 -18.33 -1.44 9.90
C VAL A 44 -17.94 -1.74 11.35
N SER A 45 -18.25 -2.93 11.86
CA SER A 45 -17.91 -3.33 13.24
C SER A 45 -16.40 -3.31 13.47
N SER A 46 -15.63 -3.84 12.53
CA SER A 46 -14.16 -3.85 12.58
C SER A 46 -13.56 -2.43 12.50
N SER A 47 -14.19 -1.54 11.74
CA SER A 47 -13.79 -0.14 11.62
C SER A 47 -14.08 0.64 12.91
N ILE A 48 -15.26 0.45 13.51
CA ILE A 48 -15.63 1.04 14.82
C ILE A 48 -14.68 0.52 15.91
N ALA A 49 -14.36 -0.78 15.90
CA ALA A 49 -13.43 -1.37 16.84
C ALA A 49 -12.04 -0.71 16.79
N CYS A 50 -11.55 -0.41 15.59
CA CYS A 50 -10.29 0.31 15.41
C CYS A 50 -10.33 1.73 15.99
N TRP A 51 -11.50 2.38 15.92
CA TRP A 51 -11.67 3.75 16.37
C TRP A 51 -11.57 3.89 17.90
N ASN A 52 -11.92 2.86 18.67
CA ASN A 52 -11.72 2.83 20.14
C ASN A 52 -10.29 3.18 20.55
N ASP A 53 -9.31 2.68 19.78
CA ASP A 53 -7.88 2.78 20.06
C ASP A 53 -7.10 3.23 18.79
N ILE A 54 -7.58 4.28 18.11
CA ILE A 54 -7.08 4.72 16.80
C ILE A 54 -5.56 4.94 16.75
N LYS A 55 -4.94 5.31 17.88
CA LYS A 55 -3.47 5.44 18.00
C LYS A 55 -2.73 4.15 17.61
N TYR A 56 -3.30 2.98 17.87
CA TYR A 56 -2.72 1.68 17.58
C TYR A 56 -3.33 1.01 16.35
N TYR A 57 -4.55 1.40 15.97
CA TYR A 57 -5.27 0.76 14.86
C TYR A 57 -5.43 1.66 13.62
N LEU A 58 -4.74 2.80 13.52
CA LEU A 58 -4.85 3.67 12.34
C LEU A 58 -4.62 2.93 11.01
N ILE A 59 -3.54 2.14 10.92
CA ILE A 59 -3.22 1.40 9.70
C ILE A 59 -4.34 0.39 9.39
N HIS A 60 -4.87 -0.31 10.41
CA HIS A 60 -6.02 -1.21 10.23
C HIS A 60 -7.25 -0.47 9.71
N PHE A 61 -7.58 0.66 10.31
CA PHE A 61 -8.73 1.46 9.92
C PHE A 61 -8.67 1.88 8.45
N ILE A 62 -7.53 2.44 8.02
CA ILE A 62 -7.34 2.85 6.62
C ILE A 62 -7.36 1.61 5.69
N PHE A 63 -6.78 0.49 6.12
CA PHE A 63 -6.78 -0.75 5.34
C PHE A 63 -8.20 -1.34 5.18
N PHE A 64 -9.06 -1.26 6.20
CA PHE A 64 -10.47 -1.63 6.06
C PHE A 64 -11.22 -0.70 5.11
N LEU A 65 -10.91 0.60 5.12
CA LEU A 65 -11.45 1.53 4.11
C LEU A 65 -11.00 1.16 2.70
N THR A 66 -9.74 0.74 2.50
CA THR A 66 -9.28 0.33 1.17
C THR A 66 -9.87 -1.01 0.73
N ILE A 67 -10.09 -1.96 1.64
CA ILE A 67 -10.88 -3.18 1.36
C ILE A 67 -12.28 -2.79 0.89
N PHE A 68 -12.95 -1.87 1.59
CA PHE A 68 -14.28 -1.40 1.16
C PHE A 68 -14.21 -0.80 -0.25
N VAL A 69 -13.34 0.18 -0.47
CA VAL A 69 -13.24 0.92 -1.74
C VAL A 69 -12.88 0.00 -2.91
N PHE A 70 -11.97 -0.96 -2.74
CA PHE A 70 -11.46 -1.78 -3.84
C PHE A 70 -12.20 -3.11 -4.05
N LEU A 71 -12.78 -3.70 -3.00
CA LEU A 71 -13.33 -5.05 -3.05
C LEU A 71 -14.82 -5.13 -2.73
N VAL A 72 -15.43 -4.14 -2.06
CA VAL A 72 -16.84 -4.26 -1.60
C VAL A 72 -17.75 -3.19 -2.22
N SER A 73 -17.19 -2.04 -2.58
CA SER A 73 -17.93 -0.88 -3.08
C SER A 73 -18.77 -1.19 -4.32
N ARG A 74 -18.19 -1.88 -5.31
CA ARG A 74 -18.87 -2.22 -6.58
C ARG A 74 -20.12 -3.09 -6.39
N PRO A 75 -20.05 -4.28 -5.75
CA PRO A 75 -21.25 -5.08 -5.52
C PRO A 75 -22.28 -4.37 -4.61
N THR A 76 -21.81 -3.49 -3.73
CA THR A 76 -22.71 -2.68 -2.89
C THR A 76 -23.48 -1.68 -3.73
N ILE A 77 -22.81 -0.97 -4.62
CA ILE A 77 -23.44 0.00 -5.52
C ILE A 77 -24.35 -0.70 -6.56
N ASP A 78 -23.91 -1.83 -7.13
CA ASP A 78 -24.74 -2.66 -8.04
C ASP A 78 -26.08 -2.99 -7.34
N TYR A 79 -26.03 -3.49 -6.11
CA TYR A 79 -27.24 -3.82 -5.34
C TYR A 79 -28.15 -2.60 -5.06
N PHE A 80 -27.58 -1.46 -4.66
CA PHE A 80 -28.38 -0.26 -4.38
C PHE A 80 -28.94 0.42 -5.63
N ARG A 81 -28.29 0.28 -6.79
CA ARG A 81 -28.73 0.88 -8.06
C ARG A 81 -29.74 -0.01 -8.78
N ASP A 82 -29.42 -1.29 -8.93
CA ASP A 82 -30.14 -2.21 -9.81
C ASP A 82 -31.05 -3.18 -9.02
N GLY A 83 -30.92 -3.21 -7.68
CA GLY A 83 -31.68 -4.12 -6.81
C GLY A 83 -31.21 -5.58 -6.85
N ALA A 84 -30.20 -5.89 -7.67
CA ALA A 84 -29.72 -7.24 -7.94
C ALA A 84 -28.19 -7.33 -8.03
N LEU A 85 -27.66 -8.56 -7.98
CA LEU A 85 -26.23 -8.87 -8.06
C LEU A 85 -25.97 -9.74 -9.30
N ASP A 86 -26.06 -9.13 -10.48
CA ASP A 86 -26.08 -9.87 -11.76
C ASP A 86 -24.78 -9.74 -12.56
N THR A 87 -23.82 -8.93 -12.11
CA THR A 87 -22.55 -8.69 -12.83
C THR A 87 -21.67 -9.94 -12.93
N TYR A 88 -21.77 -10.86 -11.96
CA TYR A 88 -20.98 -12.10 -11.89
C TYR A 88 -21.86 -13.30 -11.53
N HIS A 89 -21.34 -14.50 -11.76
CA HIS A 89 -22.04 -15.73 -11.39
C HIS A 89 -22.33 -15.78 -9.86
N PRO A 90 -23.52 -16.23 -9.40
CA PRO A 90 -23.89 -16.23 -7.99
C PRO A 90 -22.90 -16.93 -7.06
N ILE A 91 -22.28 -18.03 -7.52
CA ILE A 91 -21.26 -18.77 -6.74
C ILE A 91 -19.98 -17.93 -6.58
N ALA A 92 -19.62 -17.13 -7.59
CA ALA A 92 -18.44 -16.26 -7.53
C ALA A 92 -18.66 -15.12 -6.53
N TYR A 93 -19.86 -14.55 -6.46
CA TYR A 93 -20.23 -13.60 -5.40
C TYR A 93 -20.09 -14.22 -4.01
N ARG A 94 -20.67 -15.42 -3.82
CA ARG A 94 -20.60 -16.14 -2.55
C ARG A 94 -19.16 -16.36 -2.10
N PHE A 95 -18.31 -16.86 -3.00
CA PHE A 95 -16.89 -17.04 -2.74
C PHE A 95 -16.20 -15.73 -2.37
N ALA A 96 -16.36 -14.69 -3.21
CA ALA A 96 -15.68 -13.42 -3.03
C ALA A 96 -16.05 -12.74 -1.71
N PHE A 97 -17.31 -12.80 -1.29
CA PHE A 97 -17.72 -12.27 0.01
C PHE A 97 -17.12 -13.06 1.16
N ILE A 98 -17.13 -14.39 1.11
CA ILE A 98 -16.57 -15.25 2.16
C ILE A 98 -15.06 -15.04 2.31
N VAL A 99 -14.31 -15.00 1.20
CA VAL A 99 -12.84 -14.84 1.27
C VAL A 99 -12.44 -13.47 1.82
N VAL A 100 -13.20 -12.41 1.51
CA VAL A 100 -13.00 -11.08 2.10
C VAL A 100 -13.34 -11.10 3.59
N MET A 101 -14.44 -11.74 4.01
CA MET A 101 -14.78 -11.88 5.44
C MET A 101 -13.66 -12.57 6.21
N VAL A 102 -13.14 -13.68 5.68
CA VAL A 102 -12.04 -14.43 6.32
C VAL A 102 -10.79 -13.57 6.45
N SER A 103 -10.47 -12.75 5.46
CA SER A 103 -9.35 -11.82 5.56
C SER A 103 -9.58 -10.73 6.62
N ILE A 104 -10.79 -10.14 6.70
CA ILE A 104 -11.14 -9.15 7.73
C ILE A 104 -11.06 -9.78 9.14
N LEU A 105 -11.53 -11.02 9.31
CA LEU A 105 -11.42 -11.75 10.57
C LEU A 105 -9.95 -12.02 10.93
N GLY A 106 -9.12 -12.41 9.97
CA GLY A 106 -7.68 -12.56 10.18
C GLY A 106 -7.02 -11.25 10.63
N LEU A 107 -7.28 -10.15 9.91
CA LEU A 107 -6.73 -8.83 10.24
C LEU A 107 -7.14 -8.33 11.63
N THR A 108 -8.43 -8.47 11.98
CA THR A 108 -8.94 -8.03 13.28
C THR A 108 -8.36 -8.87 14.43
N THR A 109 -8.36 -10.20 14.29
CA THR A 109 -7.79 -11.10 15.30
C THR A 109 -6.29 -10.88 15.47
N GLY A 110 -5.54 -10.73 14.38
CA GLY A 110 -4.12 -10.39 14.41
C GLY A 110 -3.83 -9.07 15.13
N GLY A 111 -4.60 -8.03 14.84
CA GLY A 111 -4.49 -6.74 15.52
C GLY A 111 -4.74 -6.84 17.03
N LEU A 112 -5.80 -7.54 17.43
CA LEU A 112 -6.15 -7.77 18.84
C LEU A 112 -5.07 -8.57 19.58
N LEU A 113 -4.55 -9.65 18.97
CA LEU A 113 -3.47 -10.46 19.52
C LEU A 113 -2.21 -9.63 19.74
N ALA A 114 -1.76 -8.88 18.72
CA ALA A 114 -0.58 -8.03 18.85
C ALA A 114 -0.77 -6.97 19.95
N ARG A 115 -1.95 -6.34 20.02
CA ARG A 115 -2.27 -5.38 21.07
C ARG A 115 -2.19 -6.00 22.46
N TYR A 116 -2.73 -7.20 22.63
CA TYR A 116 -2.68 -7.96 23.87
C TYR A 116 -1.24 -8.29 24.30
N PHE A 117 -0.42 -8.83 23.40
CA PHE A 117 0.99 -9.12 23.68
C PHE A 117 1.81 -7.86 24.02
N ILE A 118 1.48 -6.73 23.40
CA ILE A 118 2.14 -5.45 23.68
C ILE A 118 1.75 -4.89 25.05
N ALA A 119 0.47 -4.98 25.44
CA ALA A 119 -0.02 -4.50 26.72
C ALA A 119 0.61 -5.24 27.92
N ARG A 120 0.96 -6.52 27.75
CA ARG A 120 1.63 -7.34 28.78
C ARG A 120 3.10 -7.01 29.00
N LYS A 121 3.82 -6.54 27.97
CA LYS A 121 5.22 -6.13 28.15
C LYS A 121 5.24 -4.77 28.85
N LYS A 122 5.44 -4.71 30.18
CA LYS A 122 5.80 -3.46 30.88
C LYS A 122 7.04 -2.88 30.21
N ILE A 123 6.86 -1.82 29.44
CA ILE A 123 7.90 -1.28 28.57
C ILE A 123 8.80 -0.38 29.41
N GLN A 124 9.94 -0.91 29.85
CA GLN A 124 11.05 -0.06 30.29
C GLN A 124 11.59 0.66 29.05
N VAL A 125 11.43 1.98 29.02
CA VAL A 125 12.11 2.83 28.04
C VAL A 125 13.59 2.81 28.43
N PRO A 126 14.51 2.32 27.58
CA PRO A 126 15.92 2.38 27.90
C PRO A 126 16.33 3.86 27.92
N THR A 127 16.60 4.40 29.11
CA THR A 127 17.37 5.62 29.30
C THR A 127 18.83 5.31 29.00
N ILE A 128 19.21 5.37 27.71
CA ILE A 128 20.60 5.18 27.27
C ILE A 128 21.10 6.51 26.69
N GLY A 129 22.31 6.91 27.10
CA GLY A 129 22.96 8.22 26.92
C GLY A 129 22.55 9.02 25.68
N SER A 130 21.89 10.15 25.92
CA SER A 130 21.14 10.94 24.94
C SER A 130 21.98 11.66 23.89
N SER A 131 23.19 12.12 24.22
CA SER A 131 23.96 13.02 23.35
C SER A 131 24.48 12.37 22.06
N LEU A 132 25.13 11.20 22.16
CA LEU A 132 25.72 10.52 21.00
C LEU A 132 24.67 10.02 20.01
N LYS A 133 23.53 9.54 20.51
CA LYS A 133 22.40 9.09 19.68
C LYS A 133 21.79 10.27 18.92
N GLU A 134 21.68 11.43 19.57
CA GLU A 134 21.17 12.64 18.92
C GLU A 134 22.10 13.17 17.83
N VAL A 135 23.42 13.18 18.06
CA VAL A 135 24.42 13.57 17.05
C VAL A 135 24.36 12.64 15.85
N TYR A 136 24.32 11.32 16.08
CA TYR A 136 24.20 10.34 15.01
C TYR A 136 22.92 10.53 14.20
N ILE A 137 21.76 10.72 14.85
CA ILE A 137 20.48 10.96 14.15
C ILE A 137 20.52 12.26 13.32
N LYS A 138 21.17 13.33 13.82
CA LYS A 138 21.35 14.57 13.06
C LYS A 138 22.21 14.35 11.81
N ARG A 139 23.30 13.58 11.90
CA ARG A 139 24.16 13.24 10.75
C ARG A 139 23.43 12.34 9.76
N LEU A 140 22.73 11.32 10.25
CA LEU A 140 21.90 10.45 9.42
C LEU A 140 20.84 11.23 8.64
N ARG A 141 20.22 12.24 9.29
CA ARG A 141 19.27 13.16 8.65
C ARG A 141 19.92 13.99 7.55
N PHE A 142 21.12 14.52 7.78
CA PHE A 142 21.84 15.31 6.79
C PHE A 142 22.21 14.47 5.57
N VAL A 143 22.79 13.29 5.78
CA VAL A 143 23.20 12.39 4.69
C VAL A 143 22.00 11.92 3.88
N SER A 144 20.93 11.46 4.54
CA SER A 144 19.71 11.00 3.84
C SER A 144 19.04 12.12 3.05
N LEU A 145 19.04 13.36 3.55
CA LEU A 145 18.55 14.52 2.79
C LEU A 145 19.43 14.82 1.57
N GLY A 146 20.76 14.75 1.71
CA GLY A 146 21.70 14.95 0.60
C GLY A 146 21.49 13.92 -0.51
N VAL A 147 21.35 12.64 -0.14
CA VAL A 147 21.05 11.57 -1.11
C VAL A 147 19.69 11.81 -1.77
N PHE A 148 18.66 12.19 -1.01
CA PHE A 148 17.34 12.51 -1.56
C PHE A 148 17.43 13.64 -2.61
N LEU A 149 18.07 14.76 -2.28
CA LEU A 149 18.20 15.89 -3.20
C LEU A 149 19.01 15.56 -4.46
N LEU A 150 20.05 14.73 -4.32
CA LEU A 150 20.87 14.28 -5.45
C LEU A 150 20.10 13.33 -6.39
N THR A 151 19.27 12.45 -5.83
CA THR A 151 18.56 11.40 -6.58
C THR A 151 17.22 11.86 -7.15
N TYR A 152 16.58 12.86 -6.53
CA TYR A 152 15.27 13.38 -6.92
C TYR A 152 15.17 13.86 -8.39
N PRO A 153 16.17 14.56 -8.98
CA PRO A 153 16.14 14.92 -10.40
C PRO A 153 16.07 13.70 -11.33
N PHE A 154 16.73 12.60 -11.00
CA PHE A 154 16.68 11.36 -11.80
C PHE A 154 15.32 10.68 -11.70
N TYR A 155 14.68 10.77 -10.54
CA TYR A 155 13.30 10.32 -10.39
C TYR A 155 12.35 11.12 -11.29
N LEU A 156 12.45 12.46 -11.29
CA LEU A 156 11.66 13.30 -12.19
C LEU A 156 11.95 13.03 -13.67
N LEU A 157 13.23 12.90 -14.05
CA LEU A 157 13.65 12.63 -15.42
C LEU A 157 12.95 11.39 -15.99
N ARG A 158 12.91 10.30 -15.21
CA ARG A 158 12.24 9.06 -15.59
C ARG A 158 10.72 9.21 -15.72
N LEU A 159 10.11 10.05 -14.87
CA LEU A 159 8.67 10.35 -14.99
C LEU A 159 8.38 11.18 -16.24
N PHE A 160 9.24 12.15 -16.57
CA PHE A 160 9.13 12.93 -17.79
C PHE A 160 9.31 12.08 -19.05
N GLU A 161 10.25 11.14 -19.08
CA GLU A 161 10.41 10.21 -20.21
C GLU A 161 9.10 9.44 -20.48
N ARG A 162 8.50 8.89 -19.42
CA ARG A 162 7.22 8.17 -19.52
C ARG A 162 6.08 9.08 -19.98
N LEU A 163 6.05 10.32 -19.50
CA LEU A 163 5.07 11.30 -19.92
C LEU A 163 5.21 11.63 -21.41
N LEU A 164 6.44 11.90 -21.89
CA LEU A 164 6.70 12.21 -23.29
C LEU A 164 6.26 11.06 -24.21
N TYR A 165 6.58 9.82 -23.84
CA TYR A 165 6.12 8.65 -24.59
C TYR A 165 4.58 8.58 -24.61
N ARG A 166 3.93 8.78 -23.46
CA ARG A 166 2.46 8.75 -23.35
C ARG A 166 1.78 9.90 -24.09
N SER A 167 2.41 11.06 -24.22
CA SER A 167 1.88 12.16 -25.03
C SER A 167 1.87 11.85 -26.52
N GLN A 168 2.76 10.96 -26.98
CA GLN A 168 2.88 10.55 -28.39
C GLN A 168 2.09 9.28 -28.72
N THR A 169 1.66 8.51 -27.71
CA THR A 169 1.04 7.18 -27.88
C THR A 169 -0.24 7.05 -27.06
N SER A 170 -1.07 6.02 -27.32
CA SER A 170 -2.24 5.74 -26.49
C SER A 170 -1.84 5.15 -25.11
N TYR A 171 -2.74 5.21 -24.13
CA TYR A 171 -2.51 4.61 -22.80
C TYR A 171 -2.16 3.13 -22.89
N TYR A 172 -2.89 2.38 -23.72
CA TYR A 172 -2.67 0.95 -23.89
C TYR A 172 -1.38 0.64 -24.66
N ALA A 173 -1.02 1.48 -25.66
CA ALA A 173 0.26 1.36 -26.35
C ALA A 173 1.46 1.58 -25.41
N TYR A 174 1.33 2.47 -24.42
CA TYR A 174 2.33 2.61 -23.35
C TYR A 174 2.53 1.30 -22.56
N TYR A 175 1.46 0.57 -22.21
CA TYR A 175 1.60 -0.71 -21.50
C TYR A 175 2.08 -1.86 -22.37
N ALA A 176 1.88 -1.79 -23.69
CA ALA A 176 2.32 -2.83 -24.62
C ALA A 176 3.77 -2.64 -25.10
N ASN A 177 4.20 -1.40 -25.35
CA ASN A 177 5.39 -1.13 -26.18
C ASN A 177 6.40 -0.16 -25.53
N PHE A 178 6.21 0.30 -24.29
CA PHE A 178 7.14 1.25 -23.69
C PHE A 178 8.47 0.57 -23.33
N GLU A 179 9.55 1.11 -23.89
CA GLU A 179 10.92 0.80 -23.49
C GLU A 179 11.67 2.10 -23.16
N SER A 180 12.39 2.09 -22.05
CA SER A 180 13.17 3.26 -21.63
C SER A 180 14.46 3.36 -22.45
N LYS A 181 14.75 4.56 -22.95
CA LYS A 181 15.99 4.88 -23.68
C LYS A 181 17.04 5.48 -22.75
N LEU A 182 16.69 5.76 -21.49
CA LEU A 182 17.61 6.31 -20.51
C LEU A 182 18.67 5.29 -20.08
N PRO A 183 19.90 5.73 -19.78
CA PRO A 183 20.93 4.84 -19.25
C PRO A 183 20.50 4.17 -17.94
N TYR A 184 20.88 2.91 -17.74
CA TYR A 184 20.44 2.11 -16.58
C TYR A 184 20.76 2.74 -15.21
N PHE A 185 21.83 3.53 -15.10
CA PHE A 185 22.16 4.20 -13.83
C PHE A 185 21.06 5.19 -13.39
N THR A 186 20.31 5.79 -14.33
CA THR A 186 19.21 6.69 -14.02
C THR A 186 18.07 5.95 -13.30
N TYR A 187 17.83 4.69 -13.67
CA TYR A 187 16.88 3.81 -12.99
C TYR A 187 17.32 3.56 -11.54
N ILE A 188 18.58 3.17 -11.33
CA ILE A 188 19.11 2.92 -9.98
C ILE A 188 19.02 4.17 -9.10
N LEU A 189 19.45 5.32 -9.61
CA LEU A 189 19.37 6.57 -8.84
C LEU A 189 17.91 6.97 -8.56
N SER A 190 16.99 6.72 -9.50
CA SER A 190 15.57 7.02 -9.28
C SER A 190 14.98 6.23 -8.10
N THR A 191 15.33 4.95 -7.93
CA THR A 191 14.80 4.12 -6.85
C THR A 191 15.33 4.54 -5.48
N PHE A 192 16.58 5.03 -5.42
CA PHE A 192 17.17 5.56 -4.20
C PHE A 192 16.41 6.76 -3.61
N THR A 193 15.67 7.52 -4.42
CA THR A 193 14.88 8.66 -3.96
C THR A 193 13.89 8.27 -2.86
N VAL A 194 13.10 7.19 -3.08
CA VAL A 194 12.10 6.72 -2.11
C VAL A 194 12.79 6.17 -0.86
N TYR A 195 13.90 5.44 -1.03
CA TYR A 195 14.65 4.85 0.08
C TYR A 195 15.28 5.93 0.97
N ALA A 196 15.90 6.94 0.36
CA ALA A 196 16.48 8.10 1.05
C ALA A 196 15.39 8.93 1.75
N MET A 197 14.24 9.12 1.10
CA MET A 197 13.07 9.77 1.72
C MET A 197 12.62 9.03 2.98
N CYS A 198 12.41 7.71 2.92
CA CYS A 198 11.99 6.92 4.08
C CYS A 198 13.01 6.99 5.22
N MET A 199 14.30 6.90 4.90
CA MET A 199 15.39 7.06 5.88
C MET A 199 15.39 8.45 6.51
N TYR A 200 15.24 9.51 5.70
CA TYR A 200 15.18 10.89 6.16
C TYR A 200 14.00 11.13 7.10
N LEU A 201 12.79 10.72 6.70
CA LEU A 201 11.58 10.85 7.49
C LEU A 201 11.66 10.04 8.79
N ALA A 202 12.32 8.87 8.77
CA ALA A 202 12.53 8.07 9.96
C ALA A 202 13.40 8.77 11.03
N THR A 203 14.23 9.75 10.65
CA THR A 203 14.99 10.58 11.60
C THR A 203 14.15 11.63 12.33
N LYS A 204 12.85 11.70 12.04
CA LYS A 204 11.90 12.66 12.59
C LYS A 204 12.36 14.13 12.44
N PRO A 205 12.54 14.64 11.20
CA PRO A 205 12.90 16.04 10.94
C PRO A 205 11.80 17.01 11.39
N LYS A 206 12.12 18.31 11.47
CA LYS A 206 11.16 19.37 11.85
C LYS A 206 9.98 19.38 10.87
N LYS A 207 8.78 19.80 11.33
CA LYS A 207 7.53 19.82 10.54
C LYS A 207 7.74 20.36 9.13
N LEU A 208 8.24 21.59 9.00
CA LEU A 208 8.42 22.24 7.69
C LEU A 208 9.34 21.46 6.74
N GLN A 209 10.43 20.88 7.25
CA GLN A 209 11.36 20.10 6.44
C GLN A 209 10.76 18.75 6.01
N ALA A 210 10.02 18.09 6.91
CA ALA A 210 9.28 16.87 6.59
C ALA A 210 8.20 17.14 5.55
N THR A 211 7.44 18.24 5.71
CA THR A 211 6.42 18.68 4.77
C THR A 211 7.01 18.96 3.40
N ALA A 212 8.16 19.65 3.31
CA ALA A 212 8.80 19.95 2.04
C ALA A 212 9.14 18.67 1.25
N VAL A 213 9.74 17.68 1.92
CA VAL A 213 10.06 16.39 1.29
C VAL A 213 8.80 15.64 0.87
N LEU A 214 7.77 15.57 1.72
CA LEU A 214 6.50 14.91 1.38
C LEU A 214 5.78 15.59 0.21
N VAL A 215 5.73 16.92 0.21
CA VAL A 215 5.12 17.70 -0.89
C VAL A 215 5.90 17.53 -2.18
N SER A 216 7.24 17.50 -2.13
CA SER A 216 8.03 17.22 -3.34
C SER A 216 7.75 15.82 -3.90
N PHE A 217 7.59 14.82 -3.03
CA PHE A 217 7.23 13.47 -3.46
C PHE A 217 5.81 13.41 -4.06
N ILE A 218 4.83 14.08 -3.47
CA ILE A 218 3.45 14.19 -4.02
C ILE A 218 3.47 14.94 -5.36
N ALA A 219 4.24 16.02 -5.47
CA ALA A 219 4.38 16.80 -6.69
C ALA A 219 4.97 15.97 -7.84
N ALA A 220 6.05 15.21 -7.57
CA ALA A 220 6.61 14.29 -8.55
C ALA A 220 5.57 13.24 -8.99
N ASN A 221 4.84 12.64 -8.04
CA ASN A 221 3.78 11.69 -8.35
C ASN A 221 2.55 12.29 -9.04
N THR A 222 2.44 13.62 -9.13
CA THR A 222 1.37 14.26 -9.94
C THR A 222 1.59 14.00 -11.43
N ILE A 223 2.84 13.82 -11.87
CA ILE A 223 3.18 13.46 -13.26
C ILE A 223 2.57 12.09 -13.62
N HIS A 224 2.49 11.17 -12.66
CA HIS A 224 1.81 9.88 -12.88
C HIS A 224 0.33 10.04 -13.26
N LEU A 225 -0.36 11.08 -12.77
CA LEU A 225 -1.74 11.36 -13.18
C LEU A 225 -1.83 11.76 -14.63
N ALA A 226 -0.89 12.59 -15.11
CA ALA A 226 -0.82 12.97 -16.51
C ALA A 226 -0.51 11.79 -17.43
N ILE A 227 0.26 10.80 -16.95
CA ILE A 227 0.47 9.52 -17.65
C ILE A 227 -0.83 8.68 -17.71
N GLY A 228 -1.76 8.91 -16.78
CA GLY A 228 -3.03 8.15 -16.63
C GLY A 228 -2.99 7.12 -15.50
N THR A 229 -1.91 7.07 -14.71
CA THR A 229 -1.72 6.16 -13.57
C THR A 229 -1.99 6.85 -12.24
N ARG A 230 -3.08 6.49 -11.56
CA ARG A 230 -3.55 7.22 -10.37
C ARG A 230 -2.96 6.71 -9.06
N ASN A 231 -2.58 5.44 -9.04
CA ASN A 231 -2.18 4.73 -7.84
C ASN A 231 -1.01 5.41 -7.11
N PRO A 232 0.11 5.77 -7.79
CA PRO A 232 1.26 6.37 -7.10
C PRO A 232 0.93 7.71 -6.44
N PHE A 233 0.07 8.51 -7.07
CA PHE A 233 -0.36 9.79 -6.52
C PHE A 233 -1.21 9.61 -5.25
N ILE A 234 -2.25 8.77 -5.29
CA ILE A 234 -3.10 8.52 -4.11
C ILE A 234 -2.29 7.91 -2.96
N LEU A 235 -1.39 6.97 -3.27
CA LEU A 235 -0.49 6.38 -2.29
C LEU A 235 0.42 7.42 -1.63
N SER A 236 0.97 8.36 -2.40
CA SER A 236 1.81 9.43 -1.85
C SER A 236 1.07 10.34 -0.86
N ILE A 237 -0.21 10.63 -1.12
CA ILE A 237 -1.09 11.39 -0.20
C ILE A 237 -1.39 10.58 1.05
N LEU A 238 -1.79 9.31 0.91
CA LEU A 238 -2.06 8.43 2.05
C LEU A 238 -0.83 8.23 2.93
N PHE A 239 0.34 8.05 2.30
CA PHE A 239 1.63 7.95 2.99
C PHE A 239 1.91 9.22 3.81
N ALA A 240 1.74 10.40 3.22
CA ALA A 240 1.92 11.67 3.92
C ALA A 240 0.93 11.82 5.10
N PHE A 241 -0.35 11.47 4.89
CA PHE A 241 -1.36 11.52 5.94
C PHE A 241 -1.02 10.63 7.13
N VAL A 242 -0.67 9.36 6.88
CA VAL A 242 -0.31 8.41 7.94
C VAL A 242 0.96 8.85 8.66
N TYR A 243 1.95 9.37 7.93
CA TYR A 243 3.16 9.90 8.54
C TYR A 243 2.86 11.09 9.48
N TYR A 244 2.02 12.04 9.04
CA TYR A 244 1.59 13.16 9.89
C TYR A 244 0.89 12.68 11.15
N PHE A 245 -0.01 11.70 11.02
CA PHE A 245 -0.69 11.12 12.17
C PHE A 245 0.29 10.45 13.13
N MET A 246 1.23 9.64 12.62
CA MET A 246 2.27 9.02 13.44
C MET A 246 3.11 10.06 14.19
N ARG A 247 3.40 11.21 13.58
CA ARG A 247 4.14 12.31 14.22
C ARG A 247 3.31 13.01 15.29
N GLU A 248 2.05 13.34 15.02
CA GLU A 248 1.10 13.93 15.99
C GLU A 248 1.02 13.10 17.27
N GLN A 249 0.97 11.77 17.17
CA GLN A 249 0.85 10.89 18.34
C GLN A 249 2.14 10.76 19.17
N THR A 250 3.28 11.19 18.64
CA THR A 250 4.60 11.09 19.31
C THR A 250 5.15 12.40 19.83
N GLU A 251 4.74 13.52 19.25
CA GLU A 251 5.28 14.84 19.57
C GLU A 251 4.25 15.70 20.29
N LYS A 252 4.72 16.57 21.20
CA LYS A 252 3.84 17.49 21.94
C LYS A 252 3.26 18.62 21.06
N GLY A 253 3.80 18.84 19.86
CA GLY A 253 3.35 19.88 18.94
C GLY A 253 2.20 19.43 18.04
N LYS A 254 1.31 20.36 17.66
CA LYS A 254 0.23 20.11 16.69
C LYS A 254 0.81 20.00 15.27
N TRP A 255 0.91 18.78 14.76
CA TRP A 255 1.19 18.45 13.37
C TRP A 255 -0.05 18.63 12.49
N ILE A 256 -1.22 18.17 12.94
CA ILE A 256 -2.50 18.31 12.23
C ILE A 256 -3.26 19.52 12.80
N GLY A 257 -2.95 20.70 12.26
CA GLY A 257 -3.61 21.95 12.60
C GLY A 257 -4.88 22.19 11.80
N PHE A 258 -5.39 23.42 11.85
CA PHE A 258 -6.58 23.82 11.09
C PHE A 258 -6.37 23.76 9.57
N LYS A 259 -5.20 24.20 9.09
CA LYS A 259 -4.86 24.20 7.66
C LYS A 259 -4.85 22.78 7.09
N GLU A 260 -4.24 21.84 7.81
CA GLU A 260 -4.18 20.45 7.40
C GLU A 260 -5.57 19.77 7.46
N LYS A 261 -6.37 20.07 8.48
CA LYS A 261 -7.76 19.57 8.56
C LYS A 261 -8.62 20.09 7.42
N LEU A 262 -8.49 21.38 7.10
CA LEU A 262 -9.18 22.00 5.96
C LEU A 262 -8.75 21.37 4.64
N ALA A 263 -7.44 21.15 4.45
CA ALA A 263 -6.92 20.48 3.27
C ALA A 263 -7.45 19.04 3.12
N ILE A 264 -7.59 18.29 4.21
CA ILE A 264 -8.18 16.94 4.17
C ILE A 264 -9.68 17.02 3.85
N PHE A 265 -10.42 17.88 4.53
CA PHE A 265 -11.87 17.98 4.39
C PHE A 265 -12.32 18.52 3.03
N VAL A 266 -11.68 19.58 2.53
CA VAL A 266 -12.00 20.21 1.24
C VAL A 266 -11.27 19.51 0.10
N GLY A 267 -10.03 19.08 0.33
CA GLY A 267 -9.21 18.44 -0.70
C GLY A 267 -9.71 17.04 -1.06
N SER A 268 -10.30 16.27 -0.14
CA SER A 268 -10.76 14.91 -0.46
C SER A 268 -11.93 14.87 -1.47
N PRO A 269 -13.02 15.66 -1.35
CA PRO A 269 -14.07 15.67 -2.37
C PRO A 269 -13.58 16.19 -3.72
N ILE A 270 -12.77 17.26 -3.72
CA ILE A 270 -12.18 17.84 -4.94
C ILE A 270 -11.32 16.79 -5.64
N LEU A 271 -10.50 16.08 -4.87
CA LEU A 271 -9.64 15.04 -5.40
C LEU A 271 -10.45 13.88 -5.99
N MET A 272 -11.50 13.43 -5.31
CA MET A 272 -12.38 12.38 -5.82
C MET A 272 -13.04 12.79 -7.14
N LEU A 273 -13.53 14.03 -7.25
CA LEU A 273 -14.09 14.57 -8.50
C LEU A 273 -13.05 14.63 -9.62
N ALA A 274 -11.87 15.20 -9.35
CA ALA A 274 -10.80 15.28 -10.34
C ALA A 274 -10.40 13.88 -10.83
N MET A 275 -10.29 12.91 -9.92
CA MET A 275 -9.99 11.52 -10.27
C MET A 275 -11.14 10.82 -10.99
N GLY A 276 -12.39 11.19 -10.70
CA GLY A 276 -13.59 10.77 -11.41
C GLY A 276 -13.55 11.21 -12.87
N ILE A 277 -13.34 12.50 -13.11
CA ILE A 277 -13.23 13.10 -14.45
C ILE A 277 -12.05 12.49 -15.24
N LEU A 278 -10.91 12.26 -14.59
CA LEU A 278 -9.76 11.59 -15.19
C LEU A 278 -10.04 10.16 -15.67
N ASN A 279 -11.12 9.50 -15.23
CA ASN A 279 -11.58 8.24 -15.87
C ASN A 279 -12.01 8.47 -17.30
N TYR A 280 -12.89 9.45 -17.51
CA TYR A 280 -13.51 9.72 -18.80
C TYR A 280 -12.49 10.23 -19.81
N VAL A 281 -11.61 11.14 -19.38
CA VAL A 281 -10.53 11.68 -20.21
C VAL A 281 -9.57 10.57 -20.67
N ARG A 282 -9.25 9.61 -19.79
CA ARG A 282 -8.34 8.51 -20.13
C ARG A 282 -8.95 7.56 -21.16
N ASP A 283 -10.24 7.27 -21.00
CA ASP A 283 -10.92 6.26 -21.80
C ASP A 283 -11.55 6.87 -23.09
N ASN A 284 -11.33 8.17 -23.37
CA ASN A 284 -11.93 8.94 -24.47
C ASN A 284 -13.46 8.82 -24.54
N VAL A 285 -14.11 8.63 -23.39
CA VAL A 285 -15.56 8.50 -23.29
C VAL A 285 -16.15 9.85 -22.85
N GLN A 286 -17.24 10.27 -23.49
CA GLN A 286 -17.98 11.45 -23.05
C GLN A 286 -18.47 11.27 -21.61
N VAL A 287 -18.42 12.33 -20.80
CA VAL A 287 -18.88 12.30 -19.42
C VAL A 287 -20.38 11.99 -19.42
N SER A 288 -20.75 10.78 -19.03
CA SER A 288 -22.13 10.27 -19.15
C SER A 288 -23.08 10.85 -18.10
N HIS A 289 -22.55 11.43 -17.01
CA HIS A 289 -23.32 12.01 -15.91
C HIS A 289 -22.75 13.36 -15.47
N THR A 290 -23.58 14.38 -15.40
CA THR A 290 -23.19 15.77 -15.08
C THR A 290 -23.36 16.15 -13.60
N GLY A 291 -24.03 15.31 -12.80
CA GLY A 291 -24.26 15.55 -11.37
C GLY A 291 -23.04 15.32 -10.49
N PHE A 292 -22.82 16.20 -9.51
CA PHE A 292 -21.73 16.08 -8.51
C PHE A 292 -21.70 14.71 -7.81
N TRP A 293 -22.87 14.25 -7.34
CA TRP A 293 -23.01 12.99 -6.63
C TRP A 293 -22.82 11.78 -7.54
N ASP A 294 -23.23 11.87 -8.80
CA ASP A 294 -23.09 10.80 -9.79
C ASP A 294 -21.61 10.56 -10.13
N ILE A 295 -20.82 11.63 -10.31
CA ILE A 295 -19.38 11.53 -10.55
C ILE A 295 -18.66 10.90 -9.35
N LEU A 296 -19.07 11.24 -8.13
CA LEU A 296 -18.49 10.69 -6.91
C LEU A 296 -18.82 9.21 -6.75
N LEU A 297 -20.08 8.82 -6.94
CA LEU A 297 -20.51 7.42 -6.90
C LEU A 297 -19.84 6.60 -8.02
N ASP A 298 -19.77 7.12 -9.24
CA ASP A 298 -19.06 6.47 -10.35
C ASP A 298 -17.56 6.32 -10.09
N PHE A 299 -16.93 7.31 -9.45
CA PHE A 299 -15.53 7.20 -9.04
C PHE A 299 -15.33 6.02 -8.07
N ILE A 300 -16.14 5.94 -7.01
CA ILE A 300 -16.08 4.84 -6.03
C ILE A 300 -16.34 3.50 -6.73
N TYR A 301 -17.37 3.46 -7.60
CA TYR A 301 -17.72 2.29 -8.40
C TYR A 301 -16.55 1.75 -9.24
N LYS A 302 -15.86 2.64 -9.96
CA LYS A 302 -14.70 2.29 -10.80
C LYS A 302 -13.48 1.85 -9.98
N GLN A 303 -13.34 2.29 -8.72
CA GLN A 303 -12.30 1.76 -7.83
C GLN A 303 -12.60 0.32 -7.38
N GLY A 304 -13.88 -0.05 -7.25
CA GLY A 304 -14.32 -1.40 -6.87
C GLY A 304 -14.15 -2.47 -7.96
N THR A 305 -13.44 -2.17 -9.05
CA THR A 305 -13.19 -3.13 -10.16
C THR A 305 -12.43 -4.37 -9.72
N SER A 306 -11.64 -4.28 -8.64
CA SER A 306 -10.85 -5.39 -8.09
C SER A 306 -11.70 -6.52 -7.51
N PHE A 307 -12.99 -6.28 -7.19
CA PHE A 307 -13.93 -7.36 -6.89
C PHE A 307 -14.01 -8.38 -8.03
N GLY A 308 -13.89 -7.92 -9.28
CA GLY A 308 -13.84 -8.79 -10.46
C GLY A 308 -12.64 -9.71 -10.50
N VAL A 309 -11.52 -9.35 -9.84
CA VAL A 309 -10.36 -10.24 -9.68
C VAL A 309 -10.73 -11.42 -8.80
N LEU A 310 -11.44 -11.20 -7.69
CA LEU A 310 -11.88 -12.28 -6.80
C LEU A 310 -12.86 -13.22 -7.51
N ALA A 311 -13.85 -12.65 -8.20
CA ALA A 311 -14.87 -13.42 -8.89
C ALA A 311 -14.29 -14.24 -10.05
N ARG A 312 -13.47 -13.62 -10.91
CA ARG A 312 -12.84 -14.31 -12.05
C ARG A 312 -11.72 -15.25 -11.59
N GLY A 313 -10.94 -14.84 -10.60
CA GLY A 313 -9.90 -15.67 -10.01
C GLY A 313 -10.45 -17.00 -9.50
N PHE A 314 -11.62 -16.98 -8.86
CA PHE A 314 -12.33 -18.20 -8.47
C PHE A 314 -12.78 -19.05 -9.66
N LEU A 315 -13.42 -18.43 -10.67
CA LEU A 315 -13.96 -19.15 -11.83
C LEU A 315 -12.86 -19.78 -12.70
N PHE A 316 -11.72 -19.12 -12.84
CA PHE A 316 -10.60 -19.56 -13.68
C PHE A 316 -9.46 -20.22 -12.88
N ASN A 317 -9.65 -20.49 -11.58
CA ASN A 317 -8.58 -20.99 -10.71
C ASN A 317 -7.96 -22.31 -11.23
N SER A 318 -8.79 -23.21 -11.77
CA SER A 318 -8.35 -24.49 -12.34
C SER A 318 -7.63 -24.36 -13.68
N SER A 319 -7.78 -23.21 -14.36
CA SER A 319 -7.15 -22.91 -15.65
C SER A 319 -5.84 -22.14 -15.50
N LEU A 320 -5.45 -21.79 -14.27
CA LEU A 320 -4.17 -21.14 -14.01
C LEU A 320 -3.01 -22.07 -14.39
N PRO A 321 -1.97 -21.56 -15.06
CA PRO A 321 -0.87 -22.39 -15.50
C PRO A 321 -0.14 -22.97 -14.29
N TYR A 322 -0.04 -24.30 -14.22
CA TYR A 322 0.57 -25.04 -13.12
C TYR A 322 2.06 -25.29 -13.36
N ARG A 323 2.90 -25.09 -12.32
CA ARG A 323 4.32 -25.48 -12.24
C ARG A 323 4.69 -25.80 -10.80
N ASP A 324 5.64 -26.72 -10.60
CA ASP A 324 6.01 -27.23 -9.26
C ASP A 324 6.52 -26.17 -8.27
N LEU A 325 7.16 -25.09 -8.76
CA LEU A 325 7.69 -23.99 -7.93
C LEU A 325 6.90 -22.68 -8.06
N ARG A 326 5.64 -22.75 -8.53
CA ARG A 326 4.82 -21.55 -8.71
C ARG A 326 4.26 -21.07 -7.38
N ASN A 327 4.41 -19.77 -7.14
CA ASN A 327 3.80 -19.11 -5.99
C ASN A 327 3.47 -17.66 -6.36
N PHE A 328 2.19 -17.32 -6.31
CA PHE A 328 1.72 -16.00 -6.68
C PHE A 328 1.95 -14.97 -5.57
N THR A 329 1.79 -15.38 -4.32
CA THR A 329 1.91 -14.56 -3.10
C THR A 329 3.29 -13.91 -3.00
N PHE A 330 4.34 -14.69 -3.26
CA PHE A 330 5.75 -14.25 -3.25
C PHE A 330 6.33 -14.09 -4.66
N GLY A 331 5.47 -14.08 -5.69
CA GLY A 331 5.87 -14.07 -7.10
C GLY A 331 6.89 -12.99 -7.46
N PRO A 332 6.63 -11.70 -7.19
CA PRO A 332 7.60 -10.61 -7.37
C PRO A 332 8.99 -10.88 -6.76
N VAL A 333 9.04 -11.46 -5.56
CA VAL A 333 10.31 -11.77 -4.87
C VAL A 333 11.02 -12.93 -5.54
N ILE A 334 10.28 -14.00 -5.89
CA ILE A 334 10.82 -15.18 -6.58
C ILE A 334 11.36 -14.79 -7.95
N ASP A 335 10.59 -14.04 -8.75
CA ASP A 335 11.00 -13.60 -10.08
C ASP A 335 12.23 -12.68 -10.00
N TYR A 336 12.31 -11.80 -9.00
CA TYR A 336 13.50 -10.96 -8.80
C TYR A 336 14.78 -11.77 -8.55
N PHE A 337 14.72 -12.83 -7.74
CA PHE A 337 15.90 -13.67 -7.47
C PHE A 337 16.20 -14.68 -8.58
N ALA A 338 15.17 -15.31 -9.16
CA ALA A 338 15.33 -16.36 -10.16
C ALA A 338 15.56 -15.84 -11.58
N ARG A 339 14.98 -14.68 -11.92
CA ARG A 339 14.99 -14.09 -13.27
C ARG A 339 15.72 -12.75 -13.34
N GLY A 340 16.04 -12.15 -12.20
CA GLY A 340 16.85 -10.93 -12.14
C GLY A 340 18.35 -11.18 -12.32
N SER A 341 19.14 -10.13 -12.09
CA SER A 341 20.61 -10.16 -12.24
C SER A 341 21.30 -11.27 -11.43
N LEU A 342 20.79 -11.61 -10.24
CA LEU A 342 21.31 -12.71 -9.43
C LEU A 342 20.98 -14.07 -10.07
N GLY A 343 19.74 -14.24 -10.55
CA GLY A 343 19.32 -15.45 -11.25
C GLY A 343 20.19 -15.71 -12.48
N ALA A 344 20.53 -14.66 -13.24
CA ALA A 344 21.45 -14.76 -14.38
C ALA A 344 22.82 -15.33 -14.02
N ILE A 345 23.37 -14.97 -12.84
CA ILE A 345 24.65 -15.52 -12.35
C ILE A 345 24.54 -17.03 -12.07
N PHE A 346 23.37 -17.50 -11.65
CA PHE A 346 23.09 -18.91 -11.37
C PHE A 346 22.45 -19.67 -12.56
N GLY A 347 22.57 -19.13 -13.78
CA GLY A 347 22.08 -19.78 -15.01
C GLY A 347 20.59 -19.57 -15.32
N GLY A 348 19.90 -18.71 -14.57
CA GLY A 348 18.53 -18.26 -14.86
C GLY A 348 18.47 -17.33 -16.09
N LYS A 349 17.43 -17.45 -16.89
CA LYS A 349 17.19 -16.55 -18.03
C LYS A 349 16.22 -15.44 -17.61
N ALA A 350 16.61 -14.19 -17.80
CA ALA A 350 15.70 -13.05 -17.67
C ALA A 350 14.55 -13.14 -18.68
N PHE A 351 13.42 -12.51 -18.36
CA PHE A 351 12.31 -12.43 -19.31
C PHE A 351 12.74 -11.61 -20.53
N GLU A 352 12.37 -12.07 -21.72
CA GLU A 352 12.63 -11.37 -22.97
C GLU A 352 11.75 -10.10 -23.07
N HIS A 353 10.53 -10.17 -22.52
CA HIS A 353 9.59 -9.05 -22.51
C HIS A 353 9.33 -8.51 -21.11
N THR A 354 9.24 -7.18 -21.00
CA THR A 354 8.90 -6.48 -19.74
C THR A 354 7.48 -5.90 -19.73
N THR A 355 6.77 -6.03 -20.86
CA THR A 355 5.39 -5.59 -21.08
C THR A 355 4.47 -6.78 -21.30
N ASN A 356 3.16 -6.55 -21.43
CA ASN A 356 2.18 -7.61 -21.58
C ASN A 356 2.53 -8.57 -22.73
N SER A 357 2.99 -9.76 -22.38
CA SER A 357 3.44 -10.78 -23.32
C SER A 357 2.92 -12.16 -22.92
N VAL A 358 2.94 -13.09 -23.88
CA VAL A 358 2.60 -14.50 -23.64
C VAL A 358 3.61 -15.13 -22.68
N GLU A 359 4.89 -14.76 -22.78
CA GLU A 359 5.95 -15.19 -21.85
C GLU A 359 5.57 -14.85 -20.40
N LEU A 360 5.24 -13.59 -20.11
CA LEU A 360 4.85 -13.18 -18.76
C LEU A 360 3.56 -13.86 -18.32
N ALA A 361 2.61 -14.11 -19.22
CA ALA A 361 1.34 -14.75 -18.89
C ALA A 361 1.44 -16.26 -18.56
N ILE A 362 2.49 -16.93 -19.02
CA ILE A 362 2.68 -18.38 -18.84
C ILE A 362 3.79 -18.66 -17.83
N ASP A 363 4.92 -17.96 -17.95
CA ASP A 363 6.14 -18.25 -17.21
C ASP A 363 6.30 -17.44 -15.93
N SER A 364 5.76 -16.22 -15.85
CA SER A 364 5.89 -15.39 -14.65
C SER A 364 5.08 -15.95 -13.47
N ASN A 365 5.49 -15.54 -12.26
CA ASN A 365 4.72 -15.78 -11.05
C ASN A 365 3.73 -14.63 -10.76
N SER A 366 3.44 -13.78 -11.75
CA SER A 366 2.49 -12.68 -11.60
C SER A 366 1.06 -13.15 -11.82
N TYR A 367 0.27 -13.16 -10.75
CA TYR A 367 -1.16 -13.47 -10.83
C TYR A 367 -1.90 -12.52 -11.80
N ALA A 368 -1.49 -11.26 -11.84
CA ALA A 368 -2.08 -10.26 -12.72
C ALA A 368 -1.91 -10.61 -14.20
N HIS A 369 -0.72 -11.04 -14.64
CA HIS A 369 -0.48 -11.42 -16.04
C HIS A 369 -1.23 -12.70 -16.40
N ASN A 370 -1.16 -13.72 -15.54
CA ASN A 370 -1.76 -15.03 -15.80
C ASN A 370 -3.29 -14.94 -15.88
N LEU A 371 -3.94 -14.31 -14.89
CA LEU A 371 -5.39 -14.14 -14.90
C LEU A 371 -5.85 -13.22 -16.05
N SER A 372 -5.11 -12.14 -16.32
CA SER A 372 -5.47 -11.23 -17.42
C SER A 372 -5.42 -11.93 -18.77
N TYR A 373 -4.41 -12.76 -19.03
CA TYR A 373 -4.33 -13.50 -20.28
C TYR A 373 -5.42 -14.56 -20.43
N LEU A 374 -5.74 -15.29 -19.36
CA LEU A 374 -6.82 -16.30 -19.39
C LEU A 374 -8.18 -15.69 -19.72
N VAL A 375 -8.47 -14.51 -19.17
CA VAL A 375 -9.79 -13.87 -19.32
C VAL A 375 -9.87 -13.00 -20.58
N LEU A 376 -8.81 -12.25 -20.90
CA LEU A 376 -8.82 -11.23 -21.96
C LEU A 376 -8.12 -11.68 -23.25
N ASN A 377 -7.22 -12.66 -23.17
CA ASN A 377 -6.44 -13.21 -24.27
C ASN A 377 -5.84 -12.11 -25.19
N LYS A 378 -6.43 -11.87 -26.37
CA LYS A 378 -5.97 -10.86 -27.34
C LYS A 378 -5.96 -9.44 -26.77
N GLU A 379 -6.93 -9.09 -25.92
CA GLU A 379 -6.99 -7.75 -25.33
C GLU A 379 -5.87 -7.54 -24.30
N TYR A 380 -5.43 -8.60 -23.62
CA TYR A 380 -4.27 -8.52 -22.73
C TYR A 380 -3.00 -8.15 -23.49
N LEU A 381 -2.76 -8.79 -24.65
CA LEU A 381 -1.62 -8.48 -25.51
C LEU A 381 -1.67 -7.05 -26.08
N LYS A 382 -2.85 -6.44 -26.15
CA LYS A 382 -3.01 -5.02 -26.52
C LYS A 382 -2.75 -4.05 -25.35
N GLY A 383 -2.40 -4.53 -24.17
CA GLY A 383 -2.12 -3.71 -22.99
C GLY A 383 -3.25 -3.65 -21.96
N HIS A 384 -4.33 -4.41 -22.11
CA HIS A 384 -5.38 -4.50 -21.08
C HIS A 384 -4.94 -5.42 -19.93
N GLY A 385 -5.44 -5.13 -18.71
CA GLY A 385 -5.14 -5.94 -17.54
C GLY A 385 -6.27 -5.89 -16.51
N ILE A 386 -6.49 -7.01 -15.84
CA ILE A 386 -7.50 -7.16 -14.77
C ILE A 386 -6.90 -6.78 -13.41
N GLY A 387 -5.59 -6.96 -13.24
CA GLY A 387 -4.87 -6.73 -11.99
C GLY A 387 -4.81 -7.97 -11.09
N SER A 388 -4.42 -7.77 -9.84
CA SER A 388 -4.32 -8.82 -8.83
C SER A 388 -5.06 -8.42 -7.54
N SER A 389 -5.12 -9.32 -6.57
CA SER A 389 -5.55 -9.04 -5.21
C SER A 389 -4.82 -9.98 -4.28
N TYR A 390 -4.22 -9.45 -3.21
CA TYR A 390 -3.51 -10.29 -2.24
C TYR A 390 -4.40 -11.40 -1.69
N ILE A 391 -5.69 -11.14 -1.48
CA ILE A 391 -6.64 -12.14 -0.97
C ILE A 391 -6.74 -13.32 -1.94
N MET A 392 -6.76 -13.03 -3.24
CA MET A 392 -6.85 -14.04 -4.28
C MET A 392 -5.55 -14.82 -4.43
N GLU A 393 -4.39 -14.16 -4.41
CA GLU A 393 -3.08 -14.83 -4.44
C GLU A 393 -2.92 -15.79 -3.24
N LEU A 394 -3.27 -15.32 -2.04
CA LEU A 394 -3.25 -16.13 -0.82
C LEU A 394 -4.19 -17.34 -0.91
N TYR A 395 -5.38 -17.15 -1.50
CA TYR A 395 -6.33 -18.25 -1.68
C TYR A 395 -5.82 -19.26 -2.71
N THR A 396 -5.28 -18.81 -3.84
CA THR A 396 -4.78 -19.70 -4.89
C THR A 396 -3.61 -20.55 -4.41
N ASP A 397 -2.68 -19.96 -3.64
CA ASP A 397 -1.51 -20.70 -3.15
C ASP A 397 -1.80 -21.54 -1.89
N TYR A 398 -2.66 -21.06 -0.99
CA TYR A 398 -2.76 -21.60 0.39
C TYR A 398 -4.21 -21.81 0.87
N GLY A 399 -5.21 -21.58 0.01
CA GLY A 399 -6.63 -21.72 0.33
C GLY A 399 -7.12 -20.76 1.42
N MET A 400 -8.31 -21.05 1.96
CA MET A 400 -8.95 -20.21 2.98
C MET A 400 -8.12 -20.09 4.27
N ILE A 401 -7.41 -21.15 4.64
CA ILE A 401 -6.55 -21.18 5.83
C ILE A 401 -5.39 -20.21 5.64
N GLY A 402 -4.74 -20.21 4.47
CA GLY A 402 -3.68 -19.27 4.16
C GLY A 402 -4.15 -17.82 4.17
N VAL A 403 -5.32 -17.54 3.60
CA VAL A 403 -5.94 -16.20 3.68
C VAL A 403 -6.09 -15.76 5.13
N PHE A 404 -6.62 -16.60 6.01
CA PHE A 404 -6.79 -16.28 7.42
C PHE A 404 -5.44 -16.03 8.12
N LEU A 405 -4.49 -16.97 7.99
CA LEU A 405 -3.20 -16.93 8.69
C LEU A 405 -2.32 -15.77 8.23
N LEU A 406 -2.20 -15.52 6.93
CA LEU A 406 -1.38 -14.41 6.41
C LEU A 406 -2.06 -13.06 6.64
N SER A 407 -3.39 -12.99 6.64
CA SER A 407 -4.12 -11.79 7.10
C SER A 407 -3.93 -11.55 8.61
N LEU A 408 -3.86 -12.60 9.42
CA LEU A 408 -3.55 -12.51 10.85
C LEU A 408 -2.13 -11.99 11.09
N LEU A 409 -1.14 -12.49 10.35
CA LEU A 409 0.24 -11.96 10.36
C LEU A 409 0.28 -10.49 9.95
N LEU A 410 -0.49 -10.12 8.92
CA LEU A 410 -0.59 -8.74 8.45
C LEU A 410 -1.22 -7.81 9.50
N GLY A 411 -2.27 -8.26 10.20
CA GLY A 411 -2.87 -7.52 11.32
C GLY A 411 -1.88 -7.31 12.47
N MET A 412 -1.08 -8.33 12.81
CA MET A 412 0.00 -8.17 13.79
C MET A 412 1.07 -7.17 13.33
N LEU A 413 1.45 -7.22 12.05
CA LEU A 413 2.43 -6.31 11.45
C LEU A 413 1.96 -4.84 11.55
N PHE A 414 0.69 -4.55 11.29
CA PHE A 414 0.15 -3.19 11.36
C PHE A 414 0.33 -2.55 12.74
N ILE A 415 0.11 -3.31 13.83
CA ILE A 415 0.37 -2.81 15.18
C ILE A 415 1.88 -2.62 15.41
N ALA A 416 2.70 -3.57 14.96
CA ALA A 416 4.15 -3.50 15.09
C ALA A 416 4.73 -2.26 14.39
N MET A 417 4.23 -1.93 13.19
CA MET A 417 4.64 -0.74 12.43
C MET A 417 4.40 0.56 13.19
N LEU A 418 3.19 0.73 13.77
CA LEU A 418 2.87 1.90 14.59
C LEU A 418 3.71 1.95 15.88
N GLN A 419 3.93 0.80 16.51
CA GLN A 419 4.76 0.72 17.70
C GLN A 419 6.22 1.14 17.43
N VAL A 420 6.79 0.70 16.31
CA VAL A 420 8.13 1.07 15.88
C VAL A 420 8.24 2.57 15.63
N ALA A 421 7.24 3.18 14.99
CA ALA A 421 7.16 4.63 14.79
C ALA A 421 7.20 5.41 16.13
N TYR A 422 6.62 4.83 17.18
CA TYR A 422 6.56 5.43 18.51
C TYR A 422 7.82 5.19 19.36
N ARG A 423 8.55 4.09 19.15
CA ARG A 423 9.71 3.68 19.97
C ARG A 423 11.08 4.26 19.55
N SER A 424 11.13 5.22 18.63
CA SER A 424 12.37 5.91 18.19
C SER A 424 13.47 5.00 17.59
N ARG A 425 13.08 3.84 17.04
CA ARG A 425 14.02 2.95 16.32
C ARG A 425 14.08 3.35 14.85
N THR A 426 15.06 4.18 14.48
CA THR A 426 15.13 4.83 13.16
C THR A 426 15.13 3.85 11.99
N ILE A 427 15.96 2.81 12.00
CA ILE A 427 16.05 1.87 10.87
C ILE A 427 14.74 1.08 10.71
N LEU A 428 14.24 0.49 11.80
CA LEU A 428 12.96 -0.24 11.75
C LEU A 428 11.81 0.68 11.32
N PHE A 429 11.83 1.96 11.71
CA PHE A 429 10.81 2.91 11.28
C PHE A 429 10.94 3.23 9.79
N ALA A 430 12.15 3.33 9.24
CA ALA A 430 12.37 3.46 7.79
C ALA A 430 11.83 2.24 7.03
N LEU A 431 12.04 1.02 7.54
CA LEU A 431 11.46 -0.21 6.96
C LEU A 431 9.93 -0.18 7.00
N SER A 432 9.34 0.24 8.12
CA SER A 432 7.88 0.41 8.22
C SER A 432 7.36 1.44 7.21
N LEU A 433 8.04 2.57 7.03
CA LEU A 433 7.65 3.57 6.03
C LEU A 433 7.76 3.02 4.61
N LEU A 434 8.78 2.21 4.33
CA LEU A 434 8.94 1.59 3.02
C LEU A 434 7.78 0.64 2.69
N ILE A 435 7.36 -0.18 3.66
CA ILE A 435 6.20 -1.08 3.51
C ILE A 435 4.93 -0.25 3.29
N LEU A 436 4.75 0.80 4.10
CA LEU A 436 3.58 1.66 4.07
C LEU A 436 3.34 2.31 2.70
N ASN A 437 4.39 2.52 1.91
CA ASN A 437 4.30 3.16 0.61
C ASN A 437 3.33 2.45 -0.36
N ASN A 438 3.26 1.11 -0.30
CA ASN A 438 2.39 0.31 -1.17
C ASN A 438 1.29 -0.43 -0.38
N LEU A 439 1.39 -0.48 0.95
CA LEU A 439 0.53 -1.28 1.82
C LEU A 439 -0.97 -1.10 1.55
N PHE A 440 -1.44 0.14 1.42
CA PHE A 440 -2.87 0.41 1.28
C PHE A 440 -3.47 -0.03 -0.07
N PHE A 441 -2.63 -0.34 -1.06
CA PHE A 441 -3.06 -0.85 -2.36
C PHE A 441 -3.14 -2.37 -2.43
N MET A 442 -2.62 -3.07 -1.42
CA MET A 442 -2.59 -4.53 -1.35
C MET A 442 -3.95 -5.20 -1.66
N PRO A 443 -5.13 -4.70 -1.25
CA PRO A 443 -6.43 -5.28 -1.66
C PRO A 443 -6.63 -5.39 -3.18
N ARG A 444 -5.98 -4.53 -3.97
CA ARG A 444 -6.03 -4.44 -5.44
C ARG A 444 -4.70 -4.85 -6.11
N SER A 445 -3.72 -5.31 -5.33
CA SER A 445 -2.38 -5.56 -5.83
C SER A 445 -1.80 -6.85 -5.23
N SER A 446 -0.58 -7.21 -5.61
CA SER A 446 0.03 -8.45 -5.12
C SER A 446 0.38 -8.35 -3.64
N PHE A 447 0.36 -9.48 -2.93
CA PHE A 447 0.75 -9.55 -1.53
C PHE A 447 2.19 -9.05 -1.31
N SER A 448 3.14 -9.55 -2.08
CA SER A 448 4.56 -9.23 -1.85
C SER A 448 4.98 -7.86 -2.36
N GLU A 449 4.16 -7.15 -3.14
CA GLU A 449 4.49 -5.82 -3.67
C GLU A 449 4.75 -4.78 -2.57
N SER A 450 4.08 -4.91 -1.42
CA SER A 450 4.31 -4.04 -0.26
C SER A 450 5.65 -4.29 0.42
N PHE A 451 6.19 -5.50 0.28
CA PHE A 451 7.46 -5.91 0.91
C PHE A 451 8.60 -5.91 -0.09
N PHE A 452 8.31 -5.87 -1.39
CA PHE A 452 9.27 -6.11 -2.48
C PHE A 452 10.54 -5.28 -2.33
N ASN A 453 10.40 -3.98 -2.05
CA ASN A 453 11.53 -3.07 -1.86
C ASN A 453 12.52 -3.54 -0.78
N LEU A 454 12.07 -4.28 0.24
CA LEU A 454 12.94 -4.82 1.30
C LEU A 454 13.84 -5.96 0.82
N PHE A 455 13.46 -6.65 -0.25
CA PHE A 455 14.23 -7.75 -0.83
C PHE A 455 15.20 -7.28 -1.92
N THR A 456 15.06 -6.04 -2.36
CA THR A 456 15.93 -5.47 -3.39
C THR A 456 17.33 -5.18 -2.84
N MET A 457 18.36 -5.51 -3.63
CA MET A 457 19.76 -5.22 -3.28
C MET A 457 20.03 -3.71 -3.29
N GLN A 458 19.32 -2.98 -4.16
CA GLN A 458 19.37 -1.53 -4.26
C GLN A 458 19.02 -0.86 -2.94
N PHE A 459 17.99 -1.35 -2.23
CA PHE A 459 17.60 -0.82 -0.93
C PHE A 459 18.68 -1.00 0.12
N TRP A 460 19.18 -2.22 0.32
CA TRP A 460 20.22 -2.47 1.33
C TRP A 460 21.53 -1.76 1.00
N GLY A 461 21.91 -1.70 -0.28
CA GLY A 461 23.09 -0.97 -0.73
C GLY A 461 23.04 0.50 -0.31
N ILE A 462 21.97 1.23 -0.64
CA ILE A 462 21.89 2.66 -0.30
C ILE A 462 21.73 2.90 1.21
N VAL A 463 20.99 2.05 1.91
CA VAL A 463 20.81 2.17 3.37
C VAL A 463 22.16 1.97 4.08
N LEU A 464 22.95 0.99 3.66
CA LEU A 464 24.30 0.76 4.21
C LEU A 464 25.23 1.94 3.91
N VAL A 465 25.20 2.50 2.70
CA VAL A 465 25.98 3.71 2.35
C VAL A 465 25.58 4.89 3.25
N ILE A 466 24.29 5.16 3.41
CA ILE A 466 23.79 6.25 4.26
C ILE A 466 24.25 6.05 5.72
N ILE A 467 24.13 4.83 6.26
CA ILE A 467 24.56 4.51 7.63
C ILE A 467 26.08 4.66 7.78
N PHE A 468 26.85 4.17 6.80
CA PHE A 468 28.30 4.22 6.82
C PHE A 468 28.81 5.66 6.80
N VAL A 469 28.35 6.48 5.86
CA VAL A 469 28.72 7.90 5.76
C VAL A 469 28.30 8.67 7.02
N ALA A 470 27.10 8.42 7.54
CA ALA A 470 26.66 9.04 8.79
C ALA A 470 27.56 8.67 9.99
N LYS A 471 28.03 7.42 10.05
CA LYS A 471 28.94 6.94 11.10
C LYS A 471 30.34 7.54 10.96
N MET A 472 30.87 7.68 9.76
CA MET A 472 32.15 8.36 9.51
C MET A 472 32.14 9.81 9.99
N LEU A 473 31.12 10.58 9.59
CA LEU A 473 30.93 11.97 10.02
C LEU A 473 30.73 12.13 11.53
N THR A 474 30.28 11.06 12.21
CA THR A 474 30.15 11.05 13.67
C THR A 474 31.50 10.80 14.35
N LYS A 475 32.33 9.89 13.81
CA LYS A 475 33.66 9.57 14.36
C LYS A 475 34.68 10.71 14.22
N GLU A 476 34.70 11.41 13.09
CA GLU A 476 35.60 12.57 12.90
C GLU A 476 35.38 13.64 13.97
N ASN A 477 34.11 13.88 14.36
CA ASN A 477 33.80 14.81 15.43
C ASN A 477 34.20 14.29 16.81
N GLN A 478 34.17 12.97 17.07
CA GLN A 478 34.70 12.41 18.32
C GLN A 478 36.21 12.65 18.44
N TYR A 479 36.96 12.47 17.34
CA TYR A 479 38.39 12.75 17.32
C TYR A 479 38.69 14.24 17.53
N LEU A 480 37.93 15.14 16.88
CA LEU A 480 38.09 16.59 17.04
C LEU A 480 37.70 17.08 18.44
N LEU A 481 36.65 16.54 19.04
CA LEU A 481 36.24 16.86 20.42
C LEU A 481 37.31 16.41 21.44
N HIS A 482 37.81 15.19 21.32
CA HIS A 482 38.88 14.69 22.19
C HIS A 482 40.23 15.41 21.99
N LYS A 483 40.49 15.95 20.79
CA LYS A 483 41.70 16.75 20.51
C LYS A 483 41.57 18.18 21.04
N GLY A 484 40.37 18.75 21.04
CA GLY A 484 40.08 20.06 21.64
C GLY A 484 40.19 20.05 23.17
N GLU A 485 39.71 19.00 23.85
CA GLU A 485 39.87 18.84 25.31
C GLU A 485 41.33 18.67 25.74
N LYS A 486 42.17 18.01 24.93
CA LYS A 486 43.60 17.85 25.21
C LYS A 486 44.45 19.11 25.02
N ASN A 487 43.93 20.13 24.33
CA ASN A 487 44.64 21.40 24.13
C ASN A 487 44.28 22.46 25.19
N HIS A 488 43.43 22.12 26.15
CA HIS A 488 43.01 22.99 27.26
C HIS A 488 43.44 22.46 28.65
N VAL A 489 44.32 21.46 28.68
CA VAL A 489 45.08 21.01 29.86
C VAL A 489 46.55 21.28 29.57
#